data_AF-A0A177Y2W1-F1
#
_entry.id   AF-A0A177Y2W1-F1
#
_cell.length_a   1.000
_cell.length_b   1.000
_cell.length_c   1.000
_cell.angle_alpha   90.00
_cell.angle_beta   90.00
_cell.angle_gamma   90.00
#
_symmetry.space_group_name_H-M   'P 1'
#
loop_
_entity.id
_entity.type
_entity.pdbx_description
1 polymer ?
#
loop_
_entity_poly.entity_id
_entity_poly.type
_entity_poly.pdbx_seq_one_letter_code
_entity_poly.pdbx_strand_id
1 'polypeptide(L)' 'MSNKKQLFQQALELILDGVALSTNGGNRAQAGAYLMGLVVADNQGELDNEKVEAIKAIIEMADEVESPYCYVQSDE' A
#
# COMPACT_ATOMS: atom_id res chain seq x y z
N MET A 1 11.54 18.44 -8.82
CA MET A 1 10.26 18.25 -8.09
C MET A 1 10.42 18.89 -6.71
N SER A 2 9.34 19.36 -6.08
CA SER A 2 9.40 19.82 -4.68
C SER A 2 9.65 18.62 -3.76
N ASN A 3 10.48 18.78 -2.73
CA ASN A 3 10.83 17.73 -1.77
C ASN A 3 9.59 17.09 -1.12
N LYS A 4 8.54 17.89 -0.89
CA LYS A 4 7.24 17.42 -0.36
C LYS A 4 6.55 16.40 -1.28
N LYS A 5 6.57 16.64 -2.59
CA LYS A 5 5.94 15.75 -3.58
C LYS A 5 6.69 14.41 -3.68
N GLN A 6 8.01 14.42 -3.55
CA GLN A 6 8.80 13.19 -3.50
C GLN A 6 8.50 12.38 -2.24
N LEU A 7 8.41 13.03 -1.08
CA LEU A 7 8.04 12.36 0.17
C LEU A 7 6.63 11.76 0.10
N PHE A 8 5.68 12.47 -0.51
CA PHE A 8 4.33 11.95 -0.74
C PHE A 8 4.33 10.67 -1.59
N GLN A 9 5.08 10.67 -2.69
CA GLN A 9 5.22 9.48 -3.54
C GLN A 9 5.89 8.31 -2.81
N GLN A 10 7.00 8.57 -2.12
CA GLN A 10 7.72 7.56 -1.34
C GLN A 10 6.86 6.96 -0.22
N ALA A 11 5.99 7.76 0.40
CA ALA A 11 5.07 7.27 1.42
C ALA A 11 4.03 6.30 0.82
N LEU A 12 3.49 6.61 -0.36
CA LEU A 12 2.56 5.71 -1.06
C LEU A 12 3.25 4.42 -1.50
N GLU A 13 4.47 4.50 -2.03
CA GLU A 13 5.30 3.34 -2.38
C GLU A 13 5.55 2.44 -1.17
N LEU A 14 5.96 3.02 -0.04
CA LEU A 14 6.20 2.29 1.20
C LEU A 14 4.95 1.56 1.70
N ILE A 15 3.77 2.17 1.59
CA ILE A 15 2.50 1.55 1.97
C ILE A 15 2.20 0.36 1.07
N LEU A 16 2.36 0.51 -0.25
CA LEU A 16 2.12 -0.56 -1.21
C LEU A 16 3.07 -1.75 -1.00
N ASP A 17 4.37 -1.48 -0.88
CA ASP A 17 5.39 -2.50 -0.59
C ASP A 17 5.11 -3.18 0.75
N GLY A 18 4.72 -2.41 1.77
CA GLY A 18 4.35 -2.93 3.07
C GLY A 18 3.17 -3.89 3.01
N VAL A 19 2.13 -3.59 2.23
CA VAL A 19 0.98 -4.49 2.06
C VAL A 19 1.39 -5.76 1.32
N ALA A 20 2.13 -5.64 0.22
CA ALA A 20 2.56 -6.77 -0.60
C ALA A 20 3.53 -7.72 0.13
N LEU A 21 4.45 -7.17 0.91
CA LEU A 21 5.55 -7.92 1.54
C LEU A 21 5.28 -8.33 2.98
N SER A 22 4.28 -7.74 3.64
CA SER A 22 3.94 -8.08 5.02
C SER A 22 3.50 -9.54 5.14
N THR A 23 4.04 -10.23 6.14
CA THR A 23 3.70 -11.61 6.51
C THR A 23 2.58 -11.69 7.56
N ASN A 24 2.01 -10.54 7.96
CA ASN A 24 0.91 -10.53 8.91
C ASN A 24 -0.35 -11.09 8.25
N GLY A 25 -0.84 -12.23 8.75
CA GLY A 25 -1.88 -13.07 8.11
C GLY A 25 -3.30 -12.48 8.08
N GLY A 26 -3.48 -11.20 8.33
CA GLY A 26 -4.79 -10.57 8.22
C GLY A 26 -4.74 -9.05 8.18
N ASN A 27 -5.70 -8.47 7.45
CA ASN A 27 -6.03 -7.05 7.46
C ASN A 27 -4.98 -6.11 6.85
N ARG A 28 -4.08 -6.61 6.00
CA ARG A 28 -3.03 -5.81 5.36
C ARG A 28 -3.65 -4.77 4.42
N ALA A 29 -4.62 -5.14 3.59
CA ALA A 29 -5.35 -4.19 2.75
C ALA A 29 -6.01 -3.06 3.56
N GLN A 30 -6.70 -3.38 4.67
CA GLN A 30 -7.35 -2.36 5.50
C GLN A 30 -6.31 -1.43 6.15
N ALA A 31 -5.21 -1.97 6.65
CA ALA A 31 -4.13 -1.18 7.22
C ALA A 31 -3.48 -0.28 6.16
N GLY A 32 -3.23 -0.80 4.96
CA GLY A 32 -2.71 -0.02 3.83
C GLY A 32 -3.65 1.10 3.42
N ALA A 33 -4.95 0.81 3.27
CA ALA A 33 -5.96 1.81 2.93
C ALA A 33 -6.08 2.91 3.99
N TYR A 34 -5.99 2.54 5.28
CA TYR A 34 -5.98 3.50 6.38
C TYR A 34 -4.76 4.42 6.32
N LEU A 35 -3.56 3.87 6.19
CA LEU A 35 -2.32 4.64 6.09
C LEU A 35 -2.31 5.56 4.86
N MET A 36 -2.78 5.06 3.72
CA MET A 36 -2.94 5.87 2.51
C MET A 36 -3.89 7.04 2.74
N GLY A 37 -5.02 6.81 3.41
CA GLY A 37 -5.96 7.87 3.78
C GLY A 37 -5.30 8.99 4.60
N LEU A 38 -4.43 8.66 5.54
CA LEU A 38 -3.67 9.65 6.31
C LEU A 38 -2.70 10.44 5.43
N VAL A 39 -1.98 9.77 4.54
CA VAL A 39 -1.00 10.39 3.63
C VAL A 39 -1.68 11.32 2.63
N VAL A 40 -2.84 10.92 2.09
CA VAL A 40 -3.66 11.77 1.20
C VAL A 40 -4.24 12.97 1.96
N ALA A 41 -4.71 12.78 3.20
CA ALA A 41 -5.23 13.86 4.03
C ALA A 41 -4.18 14.93 4.38
N ASP A 42 -2.90 14.56 4.51
CA ASP A 42 -1.79 15.49 4.74
C ASP A 42 -1.31 16.21 3.44
N ASN A 43 -1.73 15.70 2.29
CA ASN A 43 -1.35 16.18 0.95
C ASN A 43 -2.59 16.58 0.12
N GLN A 44 -3.57 17.24 0.76
CA GLN A 44 -4.82 17.64 0.11
C GLN A 44 -4.57 18.41 -1.19
N GLY A 45 -5.30 18.04 -2.24
CA GLY A 45 -5.21 18.66 -3.56
C GLY A 45 -4.15 18.09 -4.50
N GLU A 46 -3.28 17.18 -4.03
CA GLU A 46 -2.32 16.47 -4.90
C GLU A 46 -2.98 15.35 -5.72
N LEU A 47 -4.05 14.74 -5.20
CA LEU A 47 -4.83 13.70 -5.86
C LEU A 47 -6.31 14.08 -5.95
N ASP A 48 -6.93 13.71 -7.06
CA ASP A 48 -8.39 13.70 -7.21
C ASP A 48 -8.97 12.38 -6.69
N ASN A 49 -10.29 12.35 -6.53
CA ASN A 49 -10.99 11.17 -6.01
C ASN A 49 -10.77 9.93 -6.87
N GLU A 50 -10.66 10.07 -8.19
CA GLU A 50 -10.43 8.94 -9.10
C GLU A 50 -9.07 8.28 -8.83
N LYS A 51 -8.02 9.08 -8.65
CA LYS A 51 -6.68 8.57 -8.29
C LYS A 51 -6.66 7.95 -6.90
N VAL A 52 -7.42 8.50 -5.95
CA VAL A 52 -7.54 7.92 -4.60
C VAL A 52 -8.17 6.54 -4.67
N GLU A 53 -9.26 6.37 -5.43
CA GLU A 53 -9.90 5.06 -5.62
C GLU A 53 -8.99 4.08 -6.38
N ALA A 54 -8.24 4.56 -7.38
CA ALA A 54 -7.26 3.73 -8.09
C ALA A 54 -6.17 3.20 -7.14
N ILE A 55 -5.65 4.03 -6.23
CA ILE A 55 -4.65 3.59 -5.24
C ILE A 55 -5.25 2.57 -4.25
N LYS A 56 -6.52 2.74 -3.84
CA LYS A 56 -7.21 1.72 -3.01
C LYS A 56 -7.28 0.38 -3.71
N ALA A 57 -7.67 0.35 -4.99
CA ALA A 57 -7.69 -0.88 -5.77
C ALA A 57 -6.29 -1.52 -5.87
N ILE A 58 -5.22 -0.72 -6.03
CA ILE A 58 -3.85 -1.24 -6.04
C ILE A 58 -3.47 -1.83 -4.66
N ILE A 59 -3.91 -1.23 -3.55
CA ILE A 59 -3.69 -1.76 -2.20
C ILE A 59 -4.41 -3.11 -2.03
N GLU A 60 -5.63 -3.26 -2.55
CA GLU A 60 -6.35 -4.53 -2.54
C GLU A 60 -5.59 -5.59 -3.36
N MET A 61 -5.16 -5.24 -4.57
CA MET A 61 -4.33 -6.12 -5.40
C MET A 61 -3.00 -6.50 -4.75
N ALA A 62 -2.37 -5.58 -3.99
CA ALA A 62 -1.14 -5.85 -3.26
C ALA A 62 -1.36 -6.87 -2.13
N ASP A 63 -2.53 -6.89 -1.48
CA ASP A 63 -2.87 -7.88 -0.46
C ASP A 63 -3.18 -9.25 -1.08
N GLU A 64 -3.69 -9.29 -2.31
CA GLU A 64 -3.93 -10.52 -3.06
C GLU A 64 -2.64 -11.21 -3.54
N VAL A 65 -1.51 -10.49 -3.54
CA VAL A 65 -0.21 -11.12 -3.80
C VAL A 65 0.03 -12.13 -2.69
N GLU A 66 0.07 -13.42 -3.06
CA GLU A 66 0.51 -14.47 -2.15
C GLU A 66 1.86 -14.05 -1.59
N SER A 67 1.91 -13.87 -0.26
CA SER A 67 3.14 -13.51 0.42
C SER A 67 4.23 -14.49 -0.04
N PRO A 68 5.45 -14.02 -0.36
CA PRO A 68 6.53 -14.86 -0.91
C PRO A 68 6.97 -16.04 -0.01
N TYR A 69 6.30 -16.28 1.12
CA TYR A 69 6.45 -17.41 2.01
C TYR A 69 5.79 -18.73 1.54
N CYS A 70 5.01 -18.76 0.47
CA CYS A 70 4.31 -20.00 0.02
C CYS A 70 5.21 -21.14 -0.51
N TYR A 71 6.54 -21.05 -0.46
CA TYR A 71 7.46 -22.09 -0.97
C TYR A 71 8.56 -22.54 0.00
N VAL A 72 8.35 -22.49 1.32
CA VAL A 72 9.29 -23.08 2.29
C VAL A 72 8.57 -23.76 3.46
N GLN A 73 7.76 -24.78 3.19
CA GLN A 73 7.44 -25.86 4.14
C GLN A 73 6.50 -26.90 3.52
N SER A 74 7.05 -27.80 2.71
CA SER A 74 6.48 -29.14 2.51
C SER A 74 7.48 -29.97 1.72
N ASP A 75 8.48 -30.51 2.42
CA ASP A 75 9.22 -31.72 2.02
C ASP A 75 9.95 -32.22 3.27
N GLU A 76 9.17 -32.83 4.18
CA GLU A 76 9.65 -33.89 5.09
C GLU A 76 9.22 -35.25 4.53
#